data_AF-A0A965QPC1-F1
#
_entry.id   AF-A0A965QPC1-F1
#
_cell.length_a   1.000
_cell.length_b   1.000
_cell.length_c   1.000
_cell.angle_alpha   90.00
_cell.angle_beta   90.00
_cell.angle_gamma   90.00
#
_symmetry.space_group_name_H-M   'P 1'
#
loop_
_entity.id
_entity.type
_entity.pdbx_description
1 polymer ?
#
loop_
_entity_poly.entity_id
_entity_poly.type
_entity_poly.pdbx_seq_one_letter_code
_entity_poly.pdbx_strand_id
1 'polypeptide(L)' 'MAEAVKKPDAKEVYEGLTGTQKCAILMMLIGEDEAAEIMGNLTPKEVQVLGAAMYSVQGLGQDTVNMV' A
#
# COMPACT_ATOMS: atom_id res chain seq x y z
N MET A 1 -7.96 -34.27 8.39
CA MET A 1 -6.68 -33.66 7.97
C MET A 1 -6.96 -32.17 7.86
N ALA A 2 -6.40 -31.36 8.77
CA ALA A 2 -6.59 -29.92 8.73
C ALA A 2 -5.69 -29.36 7.63
N GLU A 3 -6.28 -28.87 6.53
CA GLU A 3 -5.55 -28.08 5.55
C GLU A 3 -5.09 -26.80 6.26
N ALA A 4 -3.80 -26.72 6.56
CA ALA A 4 -3.18 -25.49 7.00
C ALA A 4 -3.26 -24.51 5.83
N VAL A 5 -4.27 -23.64 5.85
CA VAL A 5 -4.34 -22.48 4.95
C VAL A 5 -3.06 -21.68 5.21
N LYS A 6 -2.08 -21.84 4.30
CA LYS A 6 -0.85 -21.07 4.32
C LYS A 6 -1.25 -19.59 4.21
N LYS A 7 -1.20 -18.87 5.33
CA LYS A 7 -1.30 -17.40 5.29
C LYS A 7 -0.13 -16.94 4.41
N PRO A 8 -0.38 -16.08 3.42
CA PRO A 8 0.69 -15.64 2.53
C PRO A 8 1.78 -14.98 3.39
N ASP A 9 3.03 -15.37 3.16
CA ASP A 9 4.17 -14.78 3.88
C ASP A 9 4.21 -13.29 3.54
N ALA A 10 4.41 -12.41 4.55
CA ALA A 10 4.33 -10.96 4.36
C ALA A 10 5.22 -10.47 3.20
N LYS A 11 6.36 -11.14 3.01
CA LYS A 11 7.32 -10.92 1.91
C LYS A 11 6.74 -11.23 0.53
N GLU A 12 6.02 -12.33 0.37
CA GLU A 12 5.36 -12.68 -0.90
C GLU A 12 4.29 -11.64 -1.25
N VAL A 13 3.56 -11.15 -0.23
CA VAL A 13 2.58 -10.07 -0.41
C VAL A 13 3.29 -8.80 -0.87
N TYR A 14 4.37 -8.39 -0.21
CA TYR A 14 5.15 -7.20 -0.54
C TYR A 14 5.77 -7.24 -1.96
N GLU A 15 6.30 -8.39 -2.37
CA GLU A 15 6.84 -8.59 -3.72
C GLU A 15 5.75 -8.55 -4.79
N GLY A 16 4.54 -8.97 -4.44
CA GLY A 16 3.35 -8.88 -5.31
C GLY A 16 2.73 -7.48 -5.42
N LEU A 17 3.16 -6.51 -4.60
CA LEU A 17 2.63 -5.14 -4.65
C LEU A 17 3.18 -4.36 -5.86
N THR A 18 2.28 -3.65 -6.53
CA THR A 18 2.63 -2.68 -7.56
C THR A 18 3.33 -1.47 -6.98
N GLY A 19 4.09 -0.73 -7.82
CA GLY A 19 4.78 0.50 -7.39
C GLY A 19 3.82 1.55 -6.81
N THR A 20 2.60 1.65 -7.34
CA THR A 20 1.55 2.54 -6.82
C THR A 20 1.06 2.10 -5.44
N GLN A 21 0.87 0.80 -5.21
CA GLN A 21 0.51 0.28 -3.88
C GLN A 21 1.63 0.52 -2.86
N LYS A 22 2.89 0.37 -3.26
CA LYS A 22 4.04 0.70 -2.40
C LYS A 22 4.10 2.19 -2.08
N CYS A 23 3.86 3.07 -3.06
CA CYS A 23 3.73 4.51 -2.82
C CYS A 23 2.56 4.83 -1.87
N ALA A 24 1.41 4.16 -2.03
CA ALA A 24 0.27 4.35 -1.15
C ALA A 24 0.61 3.98 0.31
N ILE A 25 1.31 2.87 0.52
CA ILE A 25 1.79 2.48 1.86
C ILE A 25 2.81 3.49 2.38
N LEU A 26 3.75 3.94 1.55
CA LEU A 26 4.72 4.97 1.93
C LEU A 26 4.00 6.23 2.42
N MET A 27 2.97 6.68 1.70
CA MET A 27 2.15 7.83 2.11
C MET A 27 1.46 7.64 3.46
N MET A 28 1.05 6.42 3.79
CA MET A 28 0.51 6.11 5.12
C MET A 28 1.58 6.14 6.22
N LEU A 29 2.86 5.91 5.89
CA LEU A 29 3.98 5.94 6.84
C LEU A 29 4.51 7.35 7.12
N ILE A 30 4.55 8.23 6.12
CA ILE A 30 5.01 9.62 6.29
C ILE A 30 3.98 10.50 7.01
N GLY A 31 2.68 10.23 6.86
CA GLY A 31 1.61 10.99 7.54
C GLY A 31 0.66 11.69 6.58
N GLU A 32 -0.50 12.10 7.09
CA GLU A 32 -1.57 12.72 6.28
C GLU A 32 -1.17 14.11 5.74
N ASP A 33 -0.46 14.90 6.54
CA ASP A 33 -0.05 16.26 6.19
C ASP A 33 0.97 16.25 5.03
N GLU A 34 2.02 15.43 5.15
CA GLU A 34 3.03 15.26 4.10
C GLU A 34 2.44 14.62 2.84
N ALA A 35 1.55 13.63 3.00
CA ALA A 35 0.89 13.00 1.86
C ALA A 35 0.02 14.01 1.08
N ALA A 36 -0.70 14.90 1.77
CA ALA A 36 -1.53 15.93 1.14
C ALA A 36 -0.69 16.89 0.27
N GLU A 37 0.50 17.27 0.75
CA GLU A 37 1.42 18.11 -0.01
C GLU A 37 1.92 17.41 -1.30
N ILE A 38 2.20 16.10 -1.22
CA ILE A 38 2.57 15.30 -2.40
C ILE A 38 1.38 15.16 -3.36
N MET A 39 0.18 14.88 -2.86
CA MET A 39 -1.02 14.76 -3.67
C MET A 39 -1.36 16.06 -4.41
N GLY A 40 -1.07 17.21 -3.80
CA GLY A 40 -1.23 18.53 -4.45
C GLY A 40 -0.33 18.74 -5.68
N ASN A 41 0.75 17.97 -5.80
CA ASN A 41 1.66 18.02 -6.96
C ASN A 41 1.30 17.02 -8.08
N LEU A 42 0.30 16.16 -7.86
CA LEU A 42 -0.10 15.12 -8.82
C LEU A 42 -1.20 15.62 -9.78
N THR A 43 -1.25 15.03 -10.96
CA THR A 43 -2.36 15.26 -11.89
C THR A 43 -3.64 14.55 -11.42
N PRO A 44 -4.84 14.99 -11.86
CA PRO A 44 -6.10 14.34 -11.48
C PRO A 44 -6.15 12.83 -11.77
N LYS A 45 -5.48 12.39 -12.84
CA LYS A 45 -5.39 10.98 -13.21
C LYS A 45 -4.51 10.18 -12.25
N GLU A 46 -3.39 10.74 -11.81
CA GLU A 46 -2.48 10.09 -10.86
C GLU A 46 -3.12 9.99 -9.47
N VAL A 47 -3.83 11.03 -9.04
CA VAL A 47 -4.60 11.02 -7.79
C VAL A 47 -5.64 9.91 -7.79
N GLN A 48 -6.35 9.68 -8.91
CA GLN A 48 -7.32 8.58 -9.01
C GLN A 48 -6.65 7.21 -8.87
N VAL A 49 -5.53 6.99 -9.57
CA VAL A 49 -4.79 5.73 -9.54
C VAL A 49 -4.24 5.46 -8.14
N LEU A 50 -3.67 6.48 -7.50
CA LEU A 50 -3.15 6.41 -6.15
C LEU A 50 -4.26 6.19 -5.12
N GLY A 51 -5.40 6.87 -5.24
CA GLY A 51 -6.55 6.68 -4.35
C GLY A 51 -7.13 5.27 -4.45
N ALA A 52 -7.20 4.69 -5.65
CA ALA A 52 -7.60 3.29 -5.83
C ALA A 52 -6.60 2.32 -5.19
N ALA A 53 -5.30 2.61 -5.32
CA ALA A 53 -4.25 1.81 -4.68
C ALA A 53 -4.29 1.93 -3.15
N MET A 54 -4.54 3.13 -2.60
CA MET A 54 -4.71 3.37 -1.16
C MET A 54 -5.83 2.50 -0.57
N TYR A 55 -6.97 2.39 -1.25
CA TYR A 55 -8.05 1.49 -0.82
C TYR A 55 -7.63 0.00 -0.84
N SER A 56 -6.86 -0.40 -1.86
CA SER A 56 -6.36 -1.77 -1.99
C SER A 56 -5.37 -2.18 -0.88
N VAL A 57 -4.66 -1.24 -0.27
CA VAL A 57 -3.61 -1.55 0.72
C VAL A 57 -4.09 -1.45 2.18
N GLN A 58 -5.30 -0.94 2.46
CA GLN A 58 -5.84 -0.84 3.82
C GLN A 58 -6.02 -2.20 4.53
N GLY A 59 -6.10 -3.30 3.77
CA GLY A 59 -6.23 -4.66 4.30
C GLY A 59 -4.91 -5.40 4.51
N LEU A 60 -3.76 -4.77 4.26
CA LEU A 60 -2.46 -5.41 4.41
C LEU A 60 -2.05 -5.51 5.88
N GLY A 61 -1.39 -6.61 6.23
CA GLY A 61 -0.84 -6.80 7.57
C GLY A 61 0.28 -5.81 7.88
N GLN A 62 0.41 -5.44 9.15
CA GLN A 62 1.49 -4.57 9.67
C GLN A 62 2.89 -5.01 9.21
N ASP A 63 3.14 -6.32 9.14
CA ASP A 63 4.41 -6.88 8.69
C ASP A 63 4.74 -6.55 7.23
N THR A 64 3.72 -6.46 6.36
CA THR A 64 3.88 -6.07 4.96
C THR A 64 4.13 -4.56 4.84
N VAL A 65 3.45 -3.78 5.67
CA VAL A 65 3.59 -2.31 5.71
C VAL A 65 4.99 -1.90 6.17
N ASN A 66 5.54 -2.58 7.17
CA ASN A 66 6.87 -2.28 7.72
C ASN A 66 8.06 -2.69 6.82
N MET A 67 7.81 -3.34 5.68
CA MET A 67 8.85 -3.67 4.69
C MET A 67 9.02 -2.62 3.58
N VAL A 68 8.13 -1.63 3.51
CA VAL A 68 8.28 -0.46 2.62
C VAL A 68 9.36 0.45 3.17
#